data_AF-A0A660XZJ6-F1
#
_entry.id   AF-A0A660XZJ6-F1
#
_cell.length_a   1.000
_cell.length_b   1.000
_cell.length_c   1.000
_cell.angle_alpha   90.00
_cell.angle_beta   90.00
_cell.angle_gamma   90.00
#
_symmetry.space_group_name_H-M   'P 1'
#
loop_
_entity.id
_entity.type
_entity.pdbx_description
1 polymer ?
#
loop_
_entity_poly.entity_id
_entity_poly.type
_entity_poly.pdbx_seq_one_letter_code
_entity_poly.pdbx_strand_id
1 'polypeptide(L)'
;FLSVSMASRVLSNLIWGKLGRRGNRRILVAGTFLISSGALWAGVVQFLPEEIRPEGYIATFIASGAGVTAINIANIAYLLEIAPSQVRPTYVGFINTFAAPLTFVPLLAGWAIRYISYPSLFLISAVFGLASASVALSLSRNRTNEM
;
A
#
# COMPACT_ATOMS: atom_id res chain seq x y z
N PHE A 1 13.63 -4.06 -11.71
CA PHE A 1 12.42 -3.96 -10.84
C PHE A 1 12.59 -3.00 -9.65
N LEU A 2 13.63 -3.13 -8.81
CA LEU A 2 13.86 -2.22 -7.67
C LEU A 2 14.01 -0.74 -8.09
N SER A 3 14.83 -0.45 -9.11
CA SER A 3 15.04 0.91 -9.62
C SER A 3 13.76 1.55 -10.15
N VAL A 4 12.91 0.77 -10.83
CA VAL A 4 11.58 1.21 -11.31
C VAL A 4 10.67 1.58 -10.14
N SER A 5 10.70 0.78 -9.08
CA SER A 5 9.92 1.05 -7.86
C SER A 5 10.38 2.34 -7.19
N MET A 6 11.69 2.57 -7.11
CA MET A 6 12.26 3.80 -6.57
C MET A 6 11.90 5.02 -7.43
N ALA A 7 12.05 4.91 -8.75
CA ALA A 7 11.65 5.98 -9.68
C ALA A 7 10.15 6.29 -9.56
N SER A 8 9.31 5.25 -9.51
CA SER A 8 7.86 5.38 -9.29
C SER A 8 7.56 6.10 -7.97
N ARG A 9 8.26 5.75 -6.88
CA ARG A 9 8.09 6.41 -5.58
C ARG A 9 8.38 7.91 -5.66
N VAL A 10 9.47 8.30 -6.32
CA VAL A 10 9.87 9.71 -6.48
C VAL A 10 8.85 10.48 -7.32
N LEU A 11 8.48 9.95 -8.48
CA LEU A 11 7.51 10.58 -9.38
C LEU A 11 6.13 10.71 -8.73
N SER A 12 5.68 9.64 -8.07
CA SER A 12 4.39 9.61 -7.39
C SER A 12 4.34 10.56 -6.20
N ASN A 13 5.47 10.76 -5.50
CA ASN A 13 5.53 11.71 -4.38
C ASN A 13 5.15 13.14 -4.83
N LEU A 14 5.60 13.56 -6.02
CA LEU A 14 5.26 14.87 -6.58
C LEU A 14 3.76 14.98 -6.91
N ILE A 15 3.17 13.91 -7.44
CA ILE A 15 1.75 13.84 -7.78
C ILE A 15 0.90 13.88 -6.50
N TRP A 16 1.21 13.03 -5.52
CA TRP A 16 0.51 12.98 -4.24
C TRP A 16 0.66 14.24 -3.42
N GLY A 17 1.83 14.87 -3.42
CA GLY A 17 2.06 16.14 -2.72
C GLY A 17 1.15 17.27 -3.23
N LYS A 18 0.87 17.32 -4.55
CA LYS A 18 -0.11 18.26 -5.12
C LYS A 18 -1.54 17.88 -4.76
N LEU A 19 -1.87 16.59 -4.79
CA LEU A 19 -3.19 16.08 -4.47
C LEU A 19 -3.53 16.19 -2.98
N GLY A 20 -2.53 16.22 -2.09
CA GLY A 20 -2.71 16.21 -0.63
C GLY A 20 -3.37 17.47 -0.11
N ARG A 21 -3.24 18.57 -0.86
CA ARG A 21 -3.96 19.83 -0.63
C ARG A 21 -5.49 19.66 -0.73
N ARG A 22 -5.98 18.58 -1.35
CA ARG A 22 -7.41 18.28 -1.52
C ARG A 22 -7.95 17.22 -0.55
N GLY A 23 -7.13 16.77 0.41
CA GLY A 23 -7.54 15.87 1.50
C GLY A 23 -6.73 14.57 1.57
N ASN A 24 -6.06 14.36 2.71
CA ASN A 24 -5.16 13.23 2.96
C ASN A 24 -5.87 11.86 2.88
N ARG A 25 -7.14 11.80 3.29
CA ARG A 25 -7.98 10.59 3.18
C ARG A 25 -8.09 10.06 1.75
N ARG A 26 -8.25 10.94 0.75
CA ARG A 26 -8.39 10.50 -0.65
C ARG A 26 -7.11 9.86 -1.17
N ILE A 27 -5.97 10.38 -0.74
CA ILE A 27 -4.65 9.80 -1.04
C ILE A 27 -4.49 8.45 -0.37
N LEU A 28 -4.91 8.32 0.89
CA LEU A 28 -4.85 7.03 1.60
C LEU A 28 -5.63 5.95 0.85
N VAL A 29 -6.88 6.24 0.48
CA VAL A 29 -7.73 5.29 -0.26
C VAL A 29 -7.13 4.96 -1.63
N ALA A 30 -6.68 5.96 -2.39
CA ALA A 30 -6.08 5.74 -3.70
C ALA A 30 -4.77 4.92 -3.63
N GLY A 31 -3.93 5.20 -2.61
CA GLY A 31 -2.70 4.47 -2.36
C GLY A 31 -2.92 3.01 -2.02
N THR A 32 -3.88 2.73 -1.13
CA THR A 32 -4.28 1.36 -0.79
C THR A 32 -4.85 0.64 -2.01
N PHE A 33 -5.64 1.31 -2.84
CA PHE A 33 -6.16 0.74 -4.08
C PHE A 33 -5.04 0.35 -5.03
N LEU A 34 -4.06 1.24 -5.25
CA LEU A 34 -2.92 0.99 -6.15
C LEU A 34 -2.06 -0.19 -5.70
N ILE A 35 -1.76 -0.30 -4.40
CA ILE A 35 -1.03 -1.46 -3.86
C ILE A 35 -1.83 -2.74 -4.06
N SER A 36 -3.14 -2.71 -3.76
CA SER A 36 -4.00 -3.88 -3.84
C SER A 36 -4.17 -4.36 -5.27
N SER A 37 -4.40 -3.43 -6.21
CA SER A 37 -4.46 -3.73 -7.64
C SER A 37 -3.13 -4.24 -8.17
N GLY A 38 -2.00 -3.71 -7.69
CA GLY A 38 -0.67 -4.20 -8.05
C GLY A 38 -0.46 -5.65 -7.60
N ALA A 39 -0.83 -5.98 -6.36
CA ALA A 39 -0.73 -7.35 -5.84
C ALA A 39 -1.62 -8.34 -6.62
N LEU A 40 -2.86 -7.94 -6.93
CA LEU A 40 -3.76 -8.73 -7.78
C LEU A 40 -3.18 -8.93 -9.18
N TRP A 41 -2.64 -7.87 -9.78
CA TRP A 41 -2.03 -7.94 -11.10
C TRP A 41 -0.85 -8.90 -11.14
N ALA A 42 0.04 -8.89 -10.14
CA ALA A 42 1.13 -9.87 -10.06
C ALA A 42 0.63 -11.32 -10.01
N GLY A 43 -0.49 -11.57 -9.35
CA GLY A 43 -1.15 -12.89 -9.36
C GLY A 43 -1.70 -13.29 -10.73
N VAL A 44 -1.99 -12.34 -11.62
CA VAL A 44 -2.41 -12.61 -13.02
C VAL A 44 -1.19 -12.76 -13.93
N VAL A 45 -0.11 -12.02 -13.68
CA VAL A 45 1.08 -11.96 -14.53
C VAL A 45 1.74 -13.33 -14.74
N GLN A 46 1.62 -14.24 -13.77
CA GLN A 46 2.12 -15.61 -13.90
C GLN A 46 1.47 -16.41 -15.05
N PHE A 47 0.23 -16.09 -15.43
CA PHE A 47 -0.49 -16.77 -16.52
C PHE A 47 -0.20 -16.17 -17.90
N LEU A 48 0.56 -15.08 -17.97
CA LEU A 48 0.98 -14.48 -19.24
C LEU A 48 2.11 -15.29 -19.90
N PRO A 49 2.22 -15.23 -21.25
CA PRO A 49 3.36 -15.71 -21.99
C PRO A 49 4.69 -15.22 -21.40
N GLU A 50 5.73 -16.05 -21.46
CA GLU A 50 7.03 -15.75 -20.84
C GLU A 50 7.68 -14.49 -21.38
N GLU A 51 7.44 -14.19 -22.66
CA GLU A 51 7.94 -13.02 -23.38
C GLU A 51 7.47 -11.70 -22.74
N ILE A 52 6.19 -11.63 -22.33
CA ILE A 52 5.59 -10.39 -21.79
C ILE A 52 5.50 -10.35 -20.26
N ARG A 53 5.87 -11.46 -19.61
CA ARG A 53 5.86 -11.60 -18.15
C ARG A 53 6.72 -10.54 -17.44
N PRO A 54 7.93 -10.17 -17.93
CA PRO A 54 8.73 -9.11 -17.30
C PRO A 54 8.04 -7.75 -17.31
N GLU A 55 7.39 -7.36 -18.41
CA GLU A 55 6.66 -6.09 -18.49
C GLU A 55 5.43 -6.09 -17.58
N GLY A 56 4.74 -7.23 -17.46
CA GLY A 56 3.66 -7.42 -16.50
C GLY A 56 4.10 -7.14 -15.06
N TYR A 57 5.28 -7.63 -14.66
CA TYR A 57 5.84 -7.34 -13.34
C TYR A 57 6.24 -5.88 -13.18
N ILE A 58 6.75 -5.20 -14.22
CA ILE A 58 7.07 -3.76 -14.17
C ILE A 58 5.85 -2.95 -13.70
N ALA A 59 4.66 -3.22 -14.25
CA ALA A 59 3.43 -2.53 -13.85
C ALA A 59 3.10 -2.72 -12.36
N THR A 60 3.31 -3.93 -11.82
CA THR A 60 3.13 -4.20 -10.38
C THR A 60 4.06 -3.35 -9.53
N PHE A 61 5.34 -3.27 -9.90
CA PHE A 61 6.34 -2.51 -9.16
C PHE A 61 6.10 -0.99 -9.25
N ILE A 62 5.57 -0.50 -10.39
CA ILE A 62 5.14 0.90 -10.52
C ILE A 62 3.98 1.17 -9.57
N ALA A 63 2.93 0.34 -9.59
CA ALA A 63 1.75 0.49 -8.73
C ALA A 63 2.10 0.40 -7.24
N SER A 64 2.96 -0.55 -6.86
CA SER A 64 3.48 -0.69 -5.50
C SER A 64 4.30 0.54 -5.07
N GLY A 65 5.21 1.03 -5.92
CA GLY A 65 5.98 2.23 -5.64
C GLY A 65 5.07 3.45 -5.40
N ALA A 66 4.08 3.65 -6.27
CA ALA A 66 3.13 4.75 -6.17
C ALA A 66 2.25 4.68 -4.91
N GLY A 67 1.72 3.48 -4.62
CA GLY A 67 0.84 3.27 -3.48
C GLY A 67 1.57 3.31 -2.14
N VAL A 68 2.80 2.78 -2.04
CA VAL A 68 3.58 2.87 -0.80
C VAL A 68 3.86 4.33 -0.44
N THR A 69 4.24 5.14 -1.44
CA THR A 69 4.43 6.58 -1.23
C THR A 69 3.15 7.27 -0.78
N ALA A 70 2.02 6.97 -1.42
CA ALA A 70 0.71 7.53 -1.05
C ALA A 70 0.34 7.20 0.40
N ILE A 71 0.46 5.93 0.79
CA ILE A 71 0.14 5.48 2.16
C ILE A 71 1.06 6.17 3.16
N ASN A 72 2.37 6.21 2.93
CA ASN A 72 3.30 6.84 3.88
C ASN A 72 2.98 8.32 4.13
N ILE A 73 2.65 9.07 3.08
CA ILE A 73 2.28 10.49 3.19
C ILE A 73 0.95 10.63 3.93
N ALA A 74 -0.06 9.88 3.49
CA ALA A 74 -1.42 10.05 3.95
C ALA A 74 -1.68 9.49 5.34
N ASN A 75 -0.99 8.42 5.75
CA ASN A 75 -1.27 7.71 7.00
C ASN A 75 -0.96 8.58 8.22
N ILE A 76 0.22 9.20 8.27
CA ILE A 76 0.58 10.12 9.36
C ILE A 76 -0.25 11.39 9.28
N ALA A 77 -0.46 11.96 8.09
CA ALA A 77 -1.23 13.18 7.94
C ALA A 77 -2.70 12.99 8.36
N TYR A 78 -3.32 11.87 7.96
CA TYR A 78 -4.67 11.50 8.37
C TYR A 78 -4.76 11.21 9.87
N LEU A 79 -3.74 10.57 10.45
CA LEU A 79 -3.66 10.37 11.91
C LEU A 79 -3.69 11.70 12.67
N LEU A 80 -2.94 12.70 12.19
CA LEU A 80 -2.88 14.02 12.83
C LEU A 80 -4.19 14.81 12.69
N GLU A 81 -4.96 14.57 11.63
CA GLU A 81 -6.31 15.13 11.45
C GLU A 81 -7.30 14.56 12.47
N ILE A 82 -7.17 13.27 12.83
CA ILE A 82 -8.09 12.61 13.77
C ILE A 82 -7.64 12.68 15.23
N ALA A 83 -6.35 12.86 15.49
CA ALA A 83 -5.80 12.82 16.83
C ALA A 83 -6.03 14.14 17.60
N PRO A 84 -6.51 14.08 18.87
CA PRO A 84 -6.63 15.26 19.72
C PRO A 84 -5.27 15.95 19.88
N SER A 85 -5.26 17.28 19.84
CA SER A 85 -4.03 18.10 19.75
C SER A 85 -3.02 17.81 20.86
N GLN A 86 -3.47 17.45 22.07
CA GLN A 86 -2.58 17.20 23.21
C GLN A 86 -1.85 15.84 23.15
N VAL A 87 -2.35 14.84 22.40
CA VAL A 87 -1.82 13.46 22.42
C VAL A 87 -1.33 12.97 21.06
N ARG A 88 -1.21 13.85 20.07
CA ARG A 88 -0.70 13.51 18.72
C ARG A 88 0.63 12.74 18.73
N PRO A 89 1.65 13.11 19.54
CA PRO A 89 2.91 12.37 19.58
C PRO A 89 2.72 10.93 20.07
N THR A 90 1.82 10.71 21.04
CA THR A 90 1.50 9.38 21.59
C THR A 90 0.82 8.49 20.54
N TYR A 91 -0.10 9.05 19.74
CA TYR A 91 -0.74 8.32 18.64
C TYR A 91 0.26 7.92 17.55
N VAL A 92 1.17 8.82 17.17
CA VAL A 92 2.24 8.51 16.22
C VAL A 92 3.17 7.42 16.76
N GLY A 93 3.57 7.54 18.05
CA GLY A 93 4.38 6.53 18.72
C GLY A 93 3.70 5.16 18.76
N PHE A 94 2.40 5.11 19.05
CA PHE A 94 1.62 3.86 19.04
C PHE A 94 1.63 3.19 17.67
N ILE A 95 1.34 3.93 16.60
CA ILE A 95 1.36 3.38 15.23
C ILE A 95 2.73 2.87 14.85
N ASN A 96 3.80 3.59 15.18
CA ASN A 96 5.16 3.15 14.87
C ASN A 96 5.55 1.87 15.63
N THR A 97 5.17 1.75 16.90
CA THR A 97 5.38 0.52 17.69
C THR A 97 4.58 -0.65 17.11
N PHE A 98 3.35 -0.42 16.67
CA PHE A 98 2.53 -1.44 16.03
C PHE A 98 3.05 -1.84 14.64
N ALA A 99 3.66 -0.90 13.92
CA ALA A 99 4.25 -1.13 12.60
C ALA A 99 5.60 -1.83 12.66
N ALA A 100 6.33 -1.73 13.77
CA ALA A 100 7.67 -2.31 13.90
C ALA A 100 7.70 -3.84 13.62
N PRO A 101 6.81 -4.68 14.17
CA PRO A 101 6.75 -6.09 13.82
C PRO A 101 6.46 -6.34 12.32
N LEU A 102 5.67 -5.47 11.68
CA LEU A 102 5.33 -5.61 10.26
C LEU A 102 6.55 -5.40 9.34
N THR A 103 7.62 -4.76 9.82
CA THR A 103 8.87 -4.61 9.05
C THR A 103 9.56 -5.96 8.80
N PHE A 104 9.25 -6.99 9.57
CA PHE A 104 9.79 -8.35 9.40
C PHE A 104 8.95 -9.22 8.43
N VAL A 105 7.82 -8.72 7.92
CA VAL A 105 6.99 -9.45 6.96
C VAL A 105 7.76 -9.92 5.71
N PRO A 106 8.65 -9.11 5.08
CA PRO A 106 9.45 -9.58 3.95
C PRO A 106 10.36 -10.77 4.29
N LEU A 107 10.90 -10.82 5.52
CA LEU A 107 11.71 -11.93 6.00
C LEU A 107 10.86 -13.20 6.14
N LEU A 108 9.67 -13.07 6.74
CA LEU A 108 8.71 -14.17 6.87
C LEU A 108 8.26 -14.68 5.49
N ALA A 109 7.98 -13.78 4.54
CA ALA A 109 7.61 -14.13 3.18
C ALA A 109 8.74 -14.87 2.44
N GLY A 110 9.98 -14.42 2.58
CA GLY A 110 11.16 -15.09 2.01
C GLY A 110 11.40 -16.49 2.59
N TRP A 111 11.18 -16.65 3.89
CA TRP A 111 11.22 -17.95 4.55
C TRP A 111 10.07 -18.86 4.09
N ALA A 112 8.85 -18.32 3.98
CA ALA A 112 7.67 -19.06 3.56
C ALA A 112 7.81 -19.62 2.13
N ILE A 113 8.45 -18.90 1.20
CA ILE A 113 8.69 -19.38 -0.19
C ILE A 113 9.41 -20.73 -0.24
N ARG A 114 10.14 -21.11 0.81
CA ARG A 114 10.78 -22.44 0.88
C ARG A 114 9.78 -23.58 1.02
N TYR A 115 8.57 -23.28 1.51
CA TYR A 115 7.50 -24.24 1.76
C TYR A 115 6.27 -24.01 0.88
N ILE A 116 6.08 -22.79 0.37
CA ILE A 116 4.98 -22.43 -0.53
C ILE A 116 5.50 -21.88 -1.86
N SER A 117 4.80 -22.16 -2.95
CA SER A 117 5.17 -21.65 -4.28
C SER A 117 4.91 -20.14 -4.40
N TYR A 118 5.65 -19.46 -5.28
CA TYR A 118 5.43 -18.04 -5.62
C TYR A 118 3.96 -17.69 -5.94
N PRO A 119 3.21 -18.49 -6.73
CA PRO A 119 1.78 -18.27 -6.98
C PRO A 119 0.94 -18.12 -5.70
N SER A 120 1.17 -19.01 -4.73
CA SER A 120 0.44 -19.02 -3.46
C SER A 120 0.75 -17.76 -2.64
N LEU A 121 1.99 -17.30 -2.65
CA LEU A 121 2.37 -16.06 -1.97
C LEU A 121 1.72 -14.82 -2.61
N PHE A 122 1.61 -14.79 -3.94
CA PHE A 122 0.90 -13.71 -4.63
C PHE A 122 -0.60 -13.73 -4.31
N LEU A 123 -1.23 -14.90 -4.24
CA LEU A 123 -2.63 -15.04 -3.81
C LEU A 123 -2.85 -14.54 -2.37
N ILE A 124 -1.99 -14.94 -1.44
CA ILE A 124 -2.03 -14.45 -0.06
C ILE A 124 -1.91 -12.92 -0.05
N SER A 125 -0.95 -12.37 -0.79
CA SER A 125 -0.74 -10.92 -0.89
C SER A 125 -1.95 -10.19 -1.48
N ALA A 126 -2.61 -10.79 -2.47
CA ALA A 126 -3.83 -10.28 -3.08
C ALA A 126 -5.01 -10.26 -2.09
N VAL A 127 -5.19 -11.32 -1.29
CA VAL A 127 -6.23 -11.38 -0.24
C VAL A 127 -6.01 -10.29 0.81
N PHE A 128 -4.77 -10.12 1.29
CA PHE A 128 -4.43 -9.03 2.21
C PHE A 128 -4.65 -7.64 1.57
N GLY A 129 -4.34 -7.48 0.29
CA GLY A 129 -4.64 -6.26 -0.46
C GLY A 129 -6.14 -5.96 -0.48
N LEU A 130 -6.97 -6.93 -0.86
CA LEU A 130 -8.43 -6.77 -0.87
C LEU A 130 -9.00 -6.45 0.52
N ALA A 131 -8.51 -7.10 1.56
CA ALA A 131 -8.90 -6.79 2.94
C ALA A 131 -8.53 -5.34 3.31
N SER A 132 -7.31 -4.91 3.00
CA SER A 132 -6.83 -3.55 3.24
C SER A 132 -7.66 -2.50 2.48
N ALA A 133 -7.97 -2.76 1.20
CA ALA A 133 -8.84 -1.90 0.40
C ALA A 133 -10.27 -1.82 0.98
N SER A 134 -10.81 -2.94 1.45
CA SER A 134 -12.14 -2.98 2.08
C SER A 134 -12.20 -2.15 3.36
N VAL A 135 -11.15 -2.22 4.19
CA VAL A 135 -11.03 -1.40 5.41
C VAL A 135 -10.82 0.09 5.07
N ALA A 136 -10.01 0.41 4.05
CA ALA A 136 -9.84 1.78 3.60
C ALA A 136 -11.17 2.40 3.09
N LEU A 137 -12.01 1.59 2.46
CA LEU A 137 -13.36 2.00 2.02
C LEU A 137 -14.35 2.11 3.19
N SER A 138 -14.25 1.28 4.24
CA SER A 138 -15.12 1.41 5.41
C SER A 138 -14.81 2.68 6.22
N LEU A 139 -13.53 3.04 6.36
CA LEU A 139 -13.09 4.34 6.89
C LEU A 139 -13.63 5.51 6.06
N SER A 140 -13.82 5.29 4.76
CA SER A 140 -14.43 6.27 3.88
C SER A 140 -15.92 6.46 4.19
N ARG A 141 -16.65 5.37 4.41
CA ARG A 141 -18.12 5.36 4.52
C ARG A 141 -18.64 5.87 5.87
N ASN A 142 -17.95 5.63 6.98
CA ASN A 142 -18.48 6.00 8.30
C ASN A 142 -18.58 7.52 8.54
N ARG A 143 -17.70 8.33 7.96
CA ARG A 143 -17.73 9.81 8.15
C ARG A 143 -18.70 10.56 7.26
N THR A 144 -19.20 9.95 6.18
CA THR A 144 -20.29 10.54 5.38
C THR A 144 -21.66 10.39 6.05
N ASN A 145 -21.79 9.51 7.05
CA ASN A 145 -23.03 9.33 7.81
C ASN A 145 -23.11 10.24 9.06
N GLU A 146 -22.03 10.96 9.37
CA GLU A 146 -21.94 11.89 10.53
C GLU A 146 -22.05 13.37 10.11
N MET A 147 -22.30 13.66 8.82
CA MET A 147 -22.58 15.00 8.28
C MET A 147 -24.03 15.09 7.82
#